data_AF-A0A9N9I0D4-F1
#
_entry.id   AF-A0A9N9I0D4-F1
#
_cell.length_a   1.000
_cell.length_b   1.000
_cell.length_c   1.000
_cell.angle_alpha   90.00
_cell.angle_beta   90.00
_cell.angle_gamma   90.00
#
_symmetry.space_group_name_H-M   'P 1'
#
loop_
_entity.id
_entity.type
_entity.pdbx_description
1 polymer ?
#
loop_
_entity_poly.entity_id
_entity_poly.type
_entity_poly.pdbx_seq_one_letter_code
_entity_poly.pdbx_strand_id
1 'polypeptide(L)'
;PLTAKKLYDFQKQQDKTGIVYLSRIPPFMKPLKVRHLLEKFGKIGHIYLAPEDPKTRLKRKKYGGNKKKNYTEGWVEFFDKKVAKSVAALLNSKPIGRHKFIFKWNHLTEQIAYENASRAQRLQAEISQAKRENKDYVRKVEKSKMIKNIQEKKLKRKVTNAPHDMNFDDNNDNNKDDEHEVIRRRFKQRRLISNELNLEIDHDNVSHTISNNLTREIDPGVSKLLNRVFGK
;
A
#
# COMPACT_ATOMS: atom_id res chain seq x y z
N PRO A 1 -10.54 -43.45 -4.57
CA PRO A 1 -9.19 -42.82 -4.63
C PRO A 1 -8.67 -42.84 -6.08
N LEU A 2 -7.99 -41.77 -6.54
CA LEU A 2 -7.37 -41.72 -7.87
C LEU A 2 -6.17 -42.67 -7.90
N THR A 3 -6.15 -43.62 -8.84
CA THR A 3 -5.03 -44.56 -9.03
C THR A 3 -3.80 -43.82 -9.55
N ALA A 4 -2.58 -44.25 -9.15
CA ALA A 4 -1.33 -43.60 -9.55
C ALA A 4 -1.18 -43.41 -11.07
N LYS A 5 -1.64 -44.40 -11.87
CA LYS A 5 -1.68 -44.31 -13.33
C LYS A 5 -2.51 -43.13 -13.84
N LYS A 6 -3.69 -42.90 -13.24
CA LYS A 6 -4.58 -41.78 -13.63
C LYS A 6 -3.96 -40.43 -13.30
N LEU A 7 -3.21 -40.32 -12.21
CA LEU A 7 -2.48 -39.09 -11.85
C LEU A 7 -1.37 -38.78 -12.84
N TYR A 8 -0.60 -39.81 -13.26
CA TYR A 8 0.44 -39.66 -14.27
C TYR A 8 -0.12 -39.22 -15.62
N ASP A 9 -1.22 -39.85 -16.07
CA ASP A 9 -1.88 -39.49 -17.33
C ASP A 9 -2.43 -38.05 -17.28
N PHE A 10 -2.97 -37.63 -16.13
CA PHE A 10 -3.44 -36.26 -15.91
C PHE A 10 -2.29 -35.24 -15.96
N GLN A 11 -1.18 -35.50 -15.26
CA GLN A 11 0.01 -34.63 -15.32
C GLN A 11 0.55 -34.52 -16.75
N LYS A 12 0.65 -35.65 -17.47
CA LYS A 12 1.10 -35.67 -18.86
C LYS A 12 0.19 -34.87 -19.80
N GLN A 13 -1.12 -34.83 -19.53
CA GLN A 13 -2.05 -33.98 -20.26
C GLN A 13 -1.86 -32.50 -19.90
N GLN A 14 -1.65 -32.20 -18.62
CA GLN A 14 -1.40 -30.84 -18.13
C GLN A 14 -0.06 -30.26 -18.66
N ASP A 15 0.98 -31.08 -18.80
CA ASP A 15 2.27 -30.66 -19.37
C ASP A 15 2.22 -30.33 -20.88
N LYS A 16 1.16 -30.82 -21.54
CA LYS A 16 0.87 -30.51 -22.93
C LYS A 16 0.03 -29.25 -23.08
N THR A 17 -0.75 -28.88 -22.06
CA THR A 17 -1.59 -27.69 -22.14
C THR A 17 -0.75 -26.41 -22.06
N GLY A 18 -1.29 -25.33 -22.62
CA GLY A 18 -0.63 -24.03 -22.62
C GLY A 18 -1.61 -22.92 -22.27
N ILE A 19 -1.16 -21.98 -21.44
CA ILE A 19 -1.99 -20.87 -20.97
C ILE A 19 -1.61 -19.59 -21.69
N VAL A 20 -2.64 -18.83 -22.07
CA VAL A 20 -2.58 -17.63 -22.87
C VAL A 20 -3.27 -16.53 -22.02
N TYR A 21 -2.48 -15.58 -21.48
CA TYR A 21 -2.90 -14.34 -20.79
C TYR A 21 -3.36 -13.13 -21.67
N LEU A 22 -4.66 -12.87 -21.68
CA LEU A 22 -5.29 -11.69 -22.28
C LEU A 22 -5.20 -10.47 -21.35
N SER A 23 -4.40 -9.48 -21.69
CA SER A 23 -4.23 -8.25 -20.88
C SER A 23 -5.46 -7.34 -20.84
N ARG A 24 -6.27 -7.35 -21.91
CA ARG A 24 -7.43 -6.48 -22.03
C ARG A 24 -8.55 -7.20 -22.75
N ILE A 25 -9.69 -7.25 -22.10
CA ILE A 25 -10.92 -7.81 -22.68
C ILE A 25 -11.81 -6.65 -23.12
N PRO A 26 -12.30 -6.65 -24.37
CA PRO A 26 -13.23 -5.65 -24.83
C PRO A 26 -14.46 -5.57 -23.92
N PRO A 27 -15.04 -4.37 -23.75
CA PRO A 27 -16.22 -4.20 -22.91
C PRO A 27 -17.34 -5.13 -23.41
N PHE A 28 -18.08 -5.70 -22.46
CA PHE A 28 -19.21 -6.60 -22.72
C PHE A 28 -18.88 -7.95 -23.37
N MET A 29 -17.61 -8.29 -23.50
CA MET A 29 -17.20 -9.61 -24.00
C MET A 29 -17.28 -10.66 -22.89
N LYS A 30 -18.16 -11.65 -23.06
CA LYS A 30 -18.31 -12.80 -22.16
C LYS A 30 -17.26 -13.89 -22.46
N PRO A 31 -16.93 -14.77 -21.49
CA PRO A 31 -16.03 -15.91 -21.73
C PRO A 31 -16.44 -16.77 -22.93
N LEU A 32 -17.76 -16.94 -23.15
CA LEU A 32 -18.27 -17.70 -24.28
C LEU A 32 -17.91 -17.08 -25.64
N LYS A 33 -17.89 -15.74 -25.74
CA LYS A 33 -17.51 -15.07 -26.99
C LYS A 33 -16.00 -15.14 -27.22
N VAL A 34 -15.20 -15.07 -26.15
CA VAL A 34 -13.74 -15.32 -26.20
C VAL A 34 -13.47 -16.74 -26.69
N ARG A 35 -14.20 -17.74 -26.17
CA ARG A 35 -14.12 -19.14 -26.64
C ARG A 35 -14.32 -19.21 -28.14
N HIS A 36 -15.49 -18.78 -28.62
CA HIS A 36 -15.84 -18.86 -30.03
C HIS A 36 -14.82 -18.16 -30.95
N LEU A 37 -14.24 -17.04 -30.50
CA LEU A 37 -13.25 -16.30 -31.28
C LEU A 37 -11.90 -17.01 -31.39
N LEU A 38 -11.50 -17.71 -30.32
CA LEU A 38 -10.22 -18.40 -30.23
C LEU A 38 -10.30 -19.87 -30.65
N GLU A 39 -11.50 -20.44 -30.69
CA GLU A 39 -11.78 -21.83 -31.06
C GLU A 39 -11.33 -22.14 -32.49
N LYS A 40 -11.34 -21.14 -33.37
CA LYS A 40 -10.80 -21.24 -34.73
C LYS A 40 -9.30 -21.54 -34.80
N PHE A 41 -8.55 -21.26 -33.74
CA PHE A 41 -7.11 -21.51 -33.69
C PHE A 41 -6.76 -22.84 -33.04
N GLY A 42 -7.67 -23.43 -32.27
CA GLY A 42 -7.46 -24.74 -31.64
C GLY A 42 -8.43 -25.01 -30.50
N LYS A 43 -8.34 -26.23 -29.96
CA LYS A 43 -9.22 -26.70 -28.89
C LYS A 43 -8.90 -25.97 -27.57
N ILE A 44 -9.93 -25.37 -26.98
CA ILE A 44 -9.84 -24.61 -25.74
C ILE A 44 -10.34 -25.43 -24.56
N GLY A 45 -9.56 -25.48 -23.49
CA GLY A 45 -9.92 -26.05 -22.20
C GLY A 45 -10.67 -25.01 -21.36
N HIS A 46 -10.03 -24.55 -20.29
CA HIS A 46 -10.60 -23.57 -19.38
C HIS A 46 -10.40 -22.12 -19.83
N ILE A 47 -11.38 -21.28 -19.50
CA ILE A 47 -11.30 -19.83 -19.71
C ILE A 47 -11.68 -19.17 -18.39
N TYR A 48 -10.78 -18.35 -17.88
CA TYR A 48 -11.03 -17.51 -16.73
C TYR A 48 -10.92 -16.04 -17.14
N LEU A 49 -11.91 -15.23 -16.83
CA LEU A 49 -11.85 -13.78 -17.05
C LEU A 49 -12.01 -13.10 -15.68
N ALA A 50 -11.05 -12.26 -15.31
CA ALA A 50 -11.10 -11.46 -14.08
C ALA A 50 -12.16 -10.36 -14.23
N PRO A 51 -13.20 -10.33 -13.38
CA PRO A 51 -14.19 -9.26 -13.40
C PRO A 51 -13.53 -7.92 -13.02
N GLU A 52 -14.07 -6.83 -13.56
CA GLU A 52 -13.66 -5.49 -13.15
C GLU A 52 -13.88 -5.28 -11.63
N ASP A 53 -13.10 -4.37 -11.04
CA ASP A 53 -13.22 -4.01 -9.63
C ASP A 53 -14.66 -3.53 -9.31
N PRO A 54 -15.31 -4.04 -8.24
CA PRO A 54 -16.66 -3.63 -7.88
C PRO A 54 -16.83 -2.13 -7.69
N LYS A 55 -15.82 -1.39 -7.22
CA LYS A 55 -15.94 0.08 -7.05
C LYS A 55 -15.98 0.78 -8.40
N THR A 56 -15.14 0.36 -9.36
CA THR A 56 -15.19 0.88 -10.74
C THR A 56 -16.55 0.58 -11.41
N ARG A 57 -17.09 -0.62 -11.19
CA ARG A 57 -18.45 -1.00 -11.64
C ARG A 57 -19.53 -0.12 -11.03
N LEU A 58 -19.47 0.14 -9.72
CA LEU A 58 -20.43 1.00 -9.03
C LEU A 58 -20.36 2.45 -9.53
N LYS A 59 -19.15 3.00 -9.70
CA LYS A 59 -18.96 4.33 -10.30
C LYS A 59 -19.58 4.40 -11.69
N ARG A 60 -19.29 3.42 -12.56
CA ARG A 60 -19.87 3.35 -13.91
C ARG A 60 -21.40 3.28 -13.89
N LYS A 61 -21.98 2.51 -12.97
CA LYS A 61 -23.43 2.42 -12.80
C LYS A 61 -24.03 3.74 -12.29
N LYS A 62 -23.32 4.46 -11.42
CA LYS A 62 -23.73 5.78 -10.88
C LYS A 62 -23.75 6.86 -11.96
N TYR A 63 -22.75 6.90 -12.83
CA TYR A 63 -22.63 7.90 -13.89
C TYR A 63 -23.33 7.51 -15.20
N GLY A 64 -24.35 6.64 -15.15
CA GLY A 64 -25.17 6.31 -16.33
C GLY A 64 -24.48 5.47 -17.41
N GLY A 65 -23.30 4.91 -17.14
CA GLY A 65 -22.62 4.00 -18.05
C GLY A 65 -23.35 2.67 -18.21
N ASN A 66 -22.87 1.81 -19.12
CA ASN A 66 -23.44 0.47 -19.31
C ASN A 66 -23.48 -0.30 -17.96
N LYS A 67 -24.45 -1.18 -17.75
CA LYS A 67 -24.61 -1.97 -16.51
C LYS A 67 -24.08 -3.40 -16.62
N LYS A 68 -23.72 -3.85 -17.82
CA LYS A 68 -23.18 -5.19 -18.08
C LYS A 68 -21.84 -5.41 -17.36
N LYS A 69 -21.54 -6.66 -16.98
CA LYS A 69 -20.26 -7.06 -16.39
C LYS A 69 -19.14 -6.87 -17.41
N ASN A 70 -18.10 -6.18 -17.00
CA ASN A 70 -16.86 -6.09 -17.75
C ASN A 70 -15.78 -6.93 -17.07
N TYR A 71 -14.80 -7.32 -17.86
CA TYR A 71 -13.64 -8.06 -17.42
C TYR A 71 -12.40 -7.25 -17.77
N THR A 72 -11.41 -7.22 -16.88
CA THR A 72 -10.16 -6.50 -17.09
C THR A 72 -9.17 -7.38 -17.84
N GLU A 73 -8.99 -8.59 -17.34
CA GLU A 73 -7.94 -9.52 -17.76
C GLU A 73 -8.49 -10.93 -17.92
N GLY A 74 -7.79 -11.79 -18.66
CA GLY A 74 -8.24 -13.15 -18.89
C GLY A 74 -7.11 -14.13 -19.10
N TRP A 75 -7.40 -15.41 -18.86
CA TRP A 75 -6.51 -16.53 -19.07
C TRP A 75 -7.29 -17.58 -19.86
N VAL A 76 -6.69 -18.03 -20.96
CA VAL A 76 -7.25 -19.02 -21.86
C VAL A 76 -6.29 -20.20 -21.90
N GLU A 77 -6.79 -21.36 -21.51
CA GLU A 77 -6.05 -22.61 -21.60
C GLU A 77 -6.35 -23.30 -22.94
N PHE A 78 -5.30 -23.63 -23.68
CA PHE A 78 -5.36 -24.49 -24.85
C PHE A 78 -4.85 -25.88 -24.48
N PHE A 79 -5.46 -26.91 -25.07
CA PHE A 79 -5.00 -28.30 -24.88
C PHE A 79 -3.57 -28.53 -25.40
N ASP A 80 -3.11 -27.73 -26.37
CA ASP A 80 -1.78 -27.81 -26.95
C ASP A 80 -0.97 -26.53 -26.75
N LYS A 81 0.16 -26.64 -26.05
CA LYS A 81 1.07 -25.52 -25.78
C LYS A 81 1.71 -24.92 -27.03
N LYS A 82 1.85 -25.71 -28.10
CA LYS A 82 2.35 -25.22 -29.40
C LYS A 82 1.35 -24.24 -30.00
N VAL A 83 0.06 -24.59 -29.98
CA VAL A 83 -1.02 -23.71 -30.44
C VAL A 83 -1.07 -22.46 -29.57
N ALA A 84 -0.98 -22.59 -28.25
CA ALA A 84 -0.93 -21.45 -27.34
C ALA A 84 0.18 -20.45 -27.71
N LYS A 85 1.41 -20.94 -28.00
CA LYS A 85 2.53 -20.10 -28.44
C LYS A 85 2.26 -19.40 -29.77
N SER A 86 1.75 -20.13 -30.77
CA SER A 86 1.42 -19.56 -32.08
C SER A 86 0.30 -18.52 -31.98
N VAL A 87 -0.73 -18.78 -31.18
CA VAL A 87 -1.84 -17.86 -30.93
C VAL A 87 -1.36 -16.60 -30.22
N ALA A 88 -0.52 -16.74 -29.20
CA ALA A 88 0.07 -15.59 -28.52
C ALA A 88 0.89 -14.72 -29.48
N ALA A 89 1.70 -15.33 -30.35
CA ALA A 89 2.47 -14.61 -31.37
C ALA A 89 1.56 -13.92 -32.40
N LEU A 90 0.50 -14.60 -32.85
CA LEU A 90 -0.41 -14.07 -33.87
C LEU A 90 -1.32 -12.95 -33.34
N LEU A 91 -1.79 -13.05 -32.10
CA LEU A 91 -2.62 -12.05 -31.44
C LEU A 91 -1.83 -10.81 -31.04
N ASN A 92 -0.54 -10.95 -30.73
CA ASN A 92 0.32 -9.84 -30.31
C ASN A 92 0.55 -8.75 -31.37
N SER A 93 0.10 -9.00 -32.60
CA SER A 93 0.30 -8.09 -33.74
C SER A 93 -0.96 -7.88 -34.58
N LYS A 94 -2.11 -8.40 -34.15
CA LYS A 94 -3.39 -8.25 -34.87
C LYS A 94 -4.45 -7.59 -33.99
N PRO A 95 -4.99 -6.42 -34.37
CA PRO A 95 -6.17 -5.89 -33.72
C PRO A 95 -7.34 -6.84 -34.01
N ILE A 96 -8.00 -7.32 -32.96
CA ILE A 96 -9.27 -8.02 -33.09
C ILE A 96 -10.35 -6.93 -32.96
N GLY A 97 -10.90 -6.53 -34.11
CA GLY A 97 -11.83 -5.41 -34.19
C GLY A 97 -11.15 -4.05 -33.93
N ARG A 98 -11.79 -3.16 -33.16
CA ARG A 98 -11.28 -1.81 -32.84
C ARG A 98 -10.30 -1.75 -31.66
N HIS A 99 -10.00 -2.88 -31.02
CA HIS A 99 -9.20 -2.93 -29.80
C HIS A 99 -7.96 -3.81 -29.98
N LYS A 100 -6.79 -3.30 -29.56
CA LYS A 100 -5.51 -4.01 -29.58
C LYS A 100 -5.42 -4.93 -28.35
N PHE A 101 -5.25 -6.22 -28.58
CA PHE A 101 -4.93 -7.19 -27.54
C PHE A 101 -3.40 -7.28 -27.46
N ILE A 102 -2.80 -6.83 -26.35
CA ILE A 102 -1.34 -6.88 -26.16
C ILE A 102 -1.04 -7.94 -25.12
N PHE A 103 -0.53 -9.08 -25.55
CA PHE A 103 -0.11 -10.21 -24.74
C PHE A 103 1.32 -10.00 -24.23
N LYS A 104 1.49 -9.62 -22.95
CA LYS A 104 2.81 -9.56 -22.31
C LYS A 104 2.97 -10.68 -21.29
N TRP A 105 3.86 -11.62 -21.59
CA TRP A 105 4.29 -12.70 -20.69
C TRP A 105 4.81 -12.17 -19.33
N ASN A 106 5.40 -10.97 -19.34
CA ASN A 106 6.02 -10.35 -18.17
C ASN A 106 5.02 -9.98 -17.05
N HIS A 107 3.73 -9.86 -17.33
CA HIS A 107 2.73 -9.56 -16.29
C HIS A 107 2.48 -10.73 -15.33
N LEU A 108 2.62 -11.99 -15.77
CA LEU A 108 2.48 -13.14 -14.86
C LEU A 108 3.63 -13.21 -13.86
N THR A 109 4.85 -12.91 -14.29
CA THR A 109 6.02 -12.86 -13.42
C THR A 109 5.98 -11.65 -12.49
N GLU A 110 5.47 -10.51 -12.97
CA GLU A 110 5.34 -9.28 -12.18
C GLU A 110 4.28 -9.41 -11.08
N GLN A 111 3.16 -10.07 -11.33
CA GLN A 111 2.15 -10.33 -10.29
C GLN A 111 2.67 -11.27 -9.21
N ILE A 112 3.36 -12.37 -9.59
CA ILE A 112 3.97 -13.29 -8.63
C ILE A 112 5.07 -12.59 -7.83
N ALA A 113 5.90 -11.78 -8.49
CA ALA A 113 6.94 -10.98 -7.82
C ALA A 113 6.33 -9.94 -6.86
N TYR A 114 5.24 -9.28 -7.25
CA TYR A 114 4.54 -8.30 -6.42
C TYR A 114 3.87 -8.95 -5.20
N GLU A 115 3.19 -10.08 -5.38
CA GLU A 115 2.59 -10.83 -4.27
C GLU A 115 3.66 -11.33 -3.29
N ASN A 116 4.78 -11.84 -3.80
CA ASN A 116 5.91 -12.27 -2.98
C ASN A 116 6.56 -11.08 -2.24
N ALA A 117 6.75 -9.95 -2.90
CA ALA A 117 7.29 -8.73 -2.29
C ALA A 117 6.35 -8.18 -1.20
N SER A 118 5.04 -8.17 -1.44
CA SER A 118 4.05 -7.72 -0.46
C SER A 118 4.02 -8.63 0.78
N ARG A 119 4.08 -9.96 0.59
CA ARG A 119 4.18 -10.92 1.70
C ARG A 119 5.48 -10.73 2.48
N ALA A 120 6.61 -10.57 1.80
CA ALA A 120 7.90 -10.34 2.44
C ALA A 120 7.90 -9.05 3.26
N GLN A 121 7.30 -7.97 2.75
CA GLN A 121 7.16 -6.70 3.48
C GLN A 121 6.31 -6.84 4.74
N ARG A 122 5.17 -7.55 4.67
CA ARG A 122 4.32 -7.80 5.85
C ARG A 122 5.06 -8.62 6.91
N LEU A 123 5.72 -9.70 6.50
CA LEU A 123 6.52 -10.52 7.39
C LEU A 123 7.66 -9.73 8.04
N GLN A 124 8.34 -8.88 7.27
CA GLN A 124 9.41 -8.03 7.79
C GLN A 124 8.88 -7.00 8.79
N ALA A 125 7.70 -6.43 8.55
CA ALA A 125 7.04 -5.53 9.48
C ALA A 125 6.70 -6.24 10.80
N GLU A 126 6.10 -7.43 10.74
CA GLU A 126 5.80 -8.26 11.91
C GLU A 126 7.07 -8.62 12.70
N ILE A 127 8.13 -9.06 12.02
CA ILE A 127 9.43 -9.34 12.66
C ILE A 127 10.01 -8.08 13.31
N SER A 128 9.90 -6.93 12.66
CA SER A 128 10.41 -5.66 13.19
C SER A 128 9.66 -5.23 14.46
N GLN A 129 8.35 -5.43 14.49
CA GLN A 129 7.51 -5.16 15.66
C GLN A 129 7.88 -6.10 16.82
N ALA A 130 7.94 -7.41 16.57
CA ALA A 130 8.32 -8.39 17.58
C ALA A 130 9.73 -8.12 18.15
N LYS A 131 10.70 -7.74 17.30
CA LYS A 131 12.04 -7.34 17.73
C LYS A 131 12.02 -6.10 18.62
N ARG A 132 11.19 -5.10 18.29
CA ARG A 132 11.05 -3.89 19.10
C ARG A 132 10.48 -4.20 20.48
N GLU A 133 9.40 -4.98 20.53
CA GLU A 133 8.76 -5.43 21.76
C GLU A 133 9.73 -6.24 22.64
N ASN A 134 10.47 -7.18 22.05
CA ASN A 134 11.46 -7.98 22.77
C ASN A 134 12.61 -7.10 23.32
N LYS A 135 13.12 -6.15 22.53
CA LYS A 135 14.14 -5.19 22.99
C LYS A 135 13.64 -4.30 24.12
N ASP A 136 12.38 -3.89 24.09
CA ASP A 136 11.75 -3.13 25.18
C ASP A 136 11.60 -4.00 26.44
N TYR A 137 11.24 -5.27 26.29
CA TYR A 137 11.14 -6.23 27.40
C TYR A 137 12.48 -6.44 28.11
N VAL A 138 13.56 -6.72 27.36
CA VAL A 138 14.92 -6.88 27.92
C VAL A 138 15.34 -5.64 28.71
N ARG A 139 15.14 -4.45 28.16
CA ARG A 139 15.44 -3.17 28.85
C ARG A 139 14.64 -2.99 30.15
N LYS A 140 13.37 -3.39 30.17
CA LYS A 140 12.54 -3.33 31.40
C LYS A 140 13.04 -4.31 32.46
N VAL A 141 13.42 -5.53 32.07
CA VAL A 141 13.97 -6.54 32.98
C VAL A 141 15.29 -6.08 33.59
N GLU A 142 16.21 -5.53 32.80
CA GLU A 142 17.48 -4.98 33.27
C GLU A 142 17.29 -3.82 34.26
N LYS A 143 16.43 -2.85 33.92
CA LYS A 143 16.08 -1.74 34.83
C LYS A 143 15.48 -2.25 36.13
N SER A 144 14.61 -3.26 36.07
CA SER A 144 13.98 -3.84 37.25
C SER A 144 15.00 -4.53 38.17
N LYS A 145 15.97 -5.26 37.59
CA LYS A 145 17.10 -5.83 38.36
C LYS A 145 17.96 -4.74 39.01
N MET A 146 18.26 -3.66 38.28
CA MET A 146 19.03 -2.53 38.81
C MET A 146 18.32 -1.85 39.99
N ILE A 147 17.03 -1.57 39.85
CA ILE A 147 16.22 -0.96 40.91
C ILE A 147 16.17 -1.86 42.15
N LYS A 148 15.95 -3.17 41.98
CA LYS A 148 15.98 -4.15 43.08
C LYS A 148 17.33 -4.15 43.81
N ASN A 149 18.43 -4.19 43.07
CA ASN A 149 19.78 -4.13 43.66
C ASN A 149 20.03 -2.82 44.44
N ILE A 150 19.54 -1.69 43.93
CA ILE A 150 19.64 -0.40 44.63
C ILE A 150 18.79 -0.40 45.90
N GLN A 151 17.55 -0.91 45.83
CA GLN A 151 16.67 -1.02 46.99
C GLN A 151 17.28 -1.91 48.07
N GLU A 152 17.81 -3.09 47.71
CA GLU A 152 18.51 -3.98 48.63
C GLU A 152 19.73 -3.31 49.28
N LYS A 153 20.53 -2.57 48.51
CA LYS A 153 21.67 -1.81 49.06
C LYS A 153 21.21 -0.69 50.01
N LYS A 154 20.13 0.03 49.67
CA LYS A 154 19.56 1.07 50.54
C LYS A 154 18.99 0.48 51.83
N LEU A 155 18.29 -0.65 51.75
CA LEU A 155 17.76 -1.36 52.91
C LEU A 155 18.91 -1.84 53.81
N LYS A 156 19.95 -2.48 53.25
CA LYS A 156 21.14 -2.90 54.01
C LYS A 156 21.85 -1.73 54.69
N ARG A 157 22.00 -0.58 54.02
CA ARG A 157 22.57 0.64 54.61
C ARG A 157 21.70 1.23 55.73
N LYS A 158 20.38 1.16 55.62
CA LYS A 158 19.45 1.55 56.69
C LYS A 158 19.52 0.62 57.91
N VAL A 159 19.78 -0.68 57.69
CA VAL A 159 20.00 -1.64 58.78
C VAL A 159 21.35 -1.43 59.47
N THR A 160 22.40 -1.02 58.73
CA THR A 160 23.73 -0.77 59.33
C THR A 160 23.90 0.62 59.93
N ASN A 161 23.17 1.64 59.44
CA ASN A 161 23.16 3.00 59.99
C ASN A 161 21.91 3.21 60.85
N ALA A 162 21.72 2.41 61.88
CA ALA A 162 20.86 2.76 63.00
C ALA A 162 21.74 3.40 64.08
N PRO A 163 21.77 4.74 64.25
CA PRO A 163 22.39 5.34 65.41
C PRO A 163 21.36 5.60 66.51
N HIS A 164 21.86 5.40 67.72
CA HIS A 164 21.44 5.96 68.98
C HIS A 164 21.04 7.45 68.84
N ASP A 165 20.11 7.84 69.70
CA ASP A 165 19.38 9.10 69.80
C ASP A 165 20.23 10.39 69.59
N MET A 166 19.57 11.41 69.02
CA MET A 166 19.66 12.86 69.33
C MET A 166 19.53 13.77 68.09
N ASN A 167 18.40 14.49 68.09
CA ASN A 167 18.19 15.90 67.77
C ASN A 167 18.63 16.50 66.42
N PHE A 168 17.58 16.95 65.71
CA PHE A 168 17.45 18.16 64.91
C PHE A 168 18.49 19.25 65.20
N ASP A 169 19.32 19.59 64.21
CA ASP A 169 19.67 20.99 63.95
C ASP A 169 20.18 21.20 62.51
N ASP A 170 20.12 22.46 62.14
CA ASP A 170 20.02 23.12 60.86
C ASP A 170 21.36 23.41 60.14
N ASN A 171 21.24 23.74 58.85
CA ASN A 171 22.10 24.60 58.01
C ASN A 171 23.40 24.14 57.30
N ASN A 172 23.40 24.49 56.00
CA ASN A 172 24.47 25.00 55.12
C ASN A 172 25.51 24.01 54.55
N ASP A 173 25.96 24.04 53.29
CA ASP A 173 25.82 24.98 52.15
C ASP A 173 26.35 24.27 50.87
N ASN A 174 26.02 24.85 49.70
CA ASN A 174 26.64 24.72 48.37
C ASN A 174 25.92 23.90 47.27
N ASN A 175 24.99 24.60 46.58
CA ASN A 175 25.03 24.92 45.15
C ASN A 175 25.39 23.80 44.11
N LYS A 176 24.40 23.30 43.36
CA LYS A 176 24.12 23.63 41.94
C LYS A 176 23.21 22.59 41.23
N ASP A 177 22.22 23.15 40.54
CA ASP A 177 21.56 22.69 39.31
C ASP A 177 20.72 21.39 39.35
N ASP A 178 19.39 21.55 39.38
CA ASP A 178 18.49 21.04 38.34
C ASP A 178 17.02 21.42 38.67
N GLU A 179 16.60 22.57 38.13
CA GLU A 179 15.20 22.97 38.10
C GLU A 179 14.39 22.02 37.21
N HIS A 180 13.52 21.22 37.80
CA HIS A 180 12.48 20.53 37.04
C HIS A 180 11.31 21.48 36.75
N GLU A 181 11.44 22.27 35.67
CA GLU A 181 10.31 22.97 35.06
C GLU A 181 9.25 21.94 34.62
N VAL A 182 8.09 21.95 35.29
CA VAL A 182 6.93 21.18 34.86
C VAL A 182 6.39 21.82 33.58
N ILE A 183 6.83 21.32 32.43
CA ILE A 183 6.34 21.74 31.10
C ILE A 183 4.85 21.39 30.98
N ARG A 184 3.96 22.30 31.41
CA ARG A 184 2.52 22.21 31.16
C ARG A 184 2.25 22.61 29.72
N ARG A 185 2.23 21.63 28.81
CA ARG A 185 1.85 21.85 27.40
C ARG A 185 0.37 22.25 27.30
N ARG A 186 0.08 23.54 27.10
CA ARG A 186 -1.25 23.99 26.67
C ARG A 186 -1.34 23.86 25.15
N PHE A 187 -2.17 22.95 24.68
CA PHE A 187 -2.45 22.80 23.25
C PHE A 187 -3.35 23.96 22.80
N LYS A 188 -2.83 24.85 21.96
CA LYS A 188 -3.63 25.95 21.38
C LYS A 188 -4.50 25.35 20.26
N GLN A 189 -5.77 25.07 20.56
CA GLN A 189 -6.72 24.59 19.55
C GLN A 189 -6.88 25.67 18.48
N ARG A 190 -6.46 25.39 17.24
CA ARG A 190 -6.72 26.29 16.11
C ARG A 190 -8.23 26.26 15.83
N ARG A 191 -8.83 27.43 15.58
CA ARG A 191 -10.21 27.48 15.08
C ARG A 191 -10.28 26.76 13.74
N LEU A 192 -11.28 25.89 13.60
CA LEU A 192 -11.60 25.25 12.33
C LEU A 192 -12.04 26.34 11.37
N ILE A 193 -11.36 26.46 10.23
CA ILE A 193 -11.84 27.25 9.11
C ILE A 193 -12.90 26.38 8.43
N SER A 194 -14.17 26.69 8.64
CA SER A 194 -15.24 26.15 7.81
C SER A 194 -15.11 26.75 6.42
N ASN A 195 -14.89 25.91 5.41
CA ASN A 195 -15.09 26.31 4.01
C ASN A 195 -16.60 26.39 3.74
N GLU A 196 -17.25 27.42 4.27
CA GLU A 196 -18.56 27.85 3.79
C GLU A 196 -18.36 29.17 3.06
N LEU A 197 -17.91 29.05 1.80
CA LEU A 197 -18.13 30.10 0.82
C LEU A 197 -19.60 30.00 0.41
N ASN A 198 -20.42 30.88 0.96
CA ASN A 198 -21.65 31.30 0.33
C ASN A 198 -21.29 31.83 -1.06
N LEU A 199 -21.62 31.05 -2.09
CA LEU A 199 -21.70 31.52 -3.46
C LEU A 199 -23.08 32.18 -3.62
N GLU A 200 -23.17 33.46 -3.27
CA GLU A 200 -24.12 34.33 -3.95
C GLU A 200 -23.51 34.66 -5.32
N ILE A 201 -24.15 34.11 -6.35
CA ILE A 201 -23.77 34.32 -7.74
C ILE A 201 -24.45 35.61 -8.19
N ASP A 202 -23.72 36.72 -8.13
CA ASP A 202 -24.04 37.89 -8.94
C ASP A 202 -23.42 37.69 -10.33
N HIS A 203 -24.28 37.23 -11.25
CA HIS A 203 -24.02 37.28 -12.68
C HIS A 203 -23.93 38.75 -13.07
N ASP A 204 -22.73 39.31 -13.30
CA ASP A 204 -22.52 40.40 -14.28
C ASP A 204 -21.07 40.87 -14.54
N ASN A 205 -20.01 40.31 -13.94
CA ASN A 205 -18.64 40.77 -14.28
C ASN A 205 -17.58 39.67 -14.28
N VAL A 206 -17.36 39.03 -15.44
CA VAL A 206 -16.53 37.81 -15.61
C VAL A 206 -15.07 38.07 -16.07
N SER A 207 -14.60 39.31 -16.28
CA SER A 207 -13.31 39.50 -16.99
C SER A 207 -12.09 39.99 -16.18
N HIS A 208 -12.16 40.23 -14.86
CA HIS A 208 -11.02 40.85 -14.14
C HIS A 208 -10.49 40.15 -12.86
N THR A 209 -11.03 39.00 -12.45
CA THR A 209 -10.70 38.39 -11.15
C THR A 209 -9.75 37.19 -11.19
N ILE A 210 -9.29 36.76 -12.37
CA ILE A 210 -8.38 35.58 -12.49
C ILE A 210 -6.88 35.99 -12.46
N SER A 211 -6.55 37.28 -12.57
CA SER A 211 -5.15 37.73 -12.61
C SER A 211 -4.51 38.02 -11.24
N ASN A 212 -5.28 38.19 -10.15
CA ASN A 212 -4.77 38.84 -8.92
C ASN A 212 -4.68 37.95 -7.67
N ASN A 213 -4.94 36.64 -7.77
CA ASN A 213 -4.91 35.73 -6.61
C ASN A 213 -3.73 34.76 -6.59
N LEU A 214 -2.70 34.95 -7.42
CA LEU A 214 -1.50 34.09 -7.45
C LEU A 214 -0.21 34.77 -6.96
N THR A 215 -0.27 36.00 -6.43
CA THR A 215 0.94 36.80 -6.11
C THR A 215 1.01 37.35 -4.69
N ARG A 216 0.23 36.81 -3.74
CA ARG A 216 0.40 37.18 -2.33
C ARG A 216 1.06 36.05 -1.56
N GLU A 217 2.26 36.38 -1.07
CA GLU A 217 3.16 35.60 -0.21
C GLU A 217 4.04 34.56 -0.90
N ILE A 218 5.02 35.04 -1.66
CA ILE A 218 6.27 34.30 -1.91
C ILE A 218 7.39 35.06 -1.21
N ASP A 219 8.10 34.36 -0.33
CA ASP A 219 9.30 34.85 0.34
C ASP A 219 10.30 35.44 -0.70
N PRO A 220 10.82 36.67 -0.49
CA PRO A 220 11.75 37.32 -1.41
C PRO A 220 12.96 36.45 -1.80
N GLY A 221 13.40 35.54 -0.91
CA GLY A 221 14.50 34.61 -1.20
C GLY A 221 14.16 33.54 -2.25
N VAL A 222 12.90 33.11 -2.30
CA VAL A 222 12.42 32.03 -3.19
C VAL A 222 12.18 32.54 -4.61
N SER A 223 11.71 33.79 -4.75
CA SER A 223 11.55 34.46 -6.05
C SER A 223 12.88 34.58 -6.82
N LYS A 224 13.97 34.89 -6.11
CA LYS A 224 15.30 35.07 -6.71
C LYS A 224 15.92 33.75 -7.19
N LEU A 225 15.56 32.62 -6.56
CA LEU A 225 15.98 31.28 -6.97
C LEU A 225 15.18 30.75 -8.16
N LEU A 226 13.86 30.98 -8.18
CA LEU A 226 12.99 30.55 -9.28
C LEU A 226 13.36 31.24 -10.60
N ASN A 227 13.67 32.54 -10.56
CA ASN A 227 14.13 33.26 -11.76
C ASN A 227 15.51 32.82 -12.25
N ARG A 228 16.37 32.27 -11.38
CA ARG A 228 17.69 31.74 -11.77
C ARG A 228 17.61 30.35 -12.39
N VAL A 229 16.62 29.54 -12.01
CA VAL A 229 16.47 28.14 -12.47
C VAL A 229 15.55 28.01 -13.69
N PHE A 230 14.56 28.90 -13.82
CA PHE A 230 13.50 28.78 -14.85
C PHE A 230 13.36 30.01 -15.76
N GLY A 231 14.21 31.03 -15.63
CA GLY A 231 14.27 32.14 -16.58
C GLY A 231 15.00 31.73 -17.87
N LYS A 232 14.38 32.01 -19.03
CA LYS A 232 15.05 31.98 -20.34
C LYS A 232 16.08 33.09 -20.45
#